data_AF-A0A2M6UHL5-F1
#
_entry.id   AF-A0A2M6UHL5-F1
#
_cell.length_a   1.000
_cell.length_b   1.000
_cell.length_c   1.000
_cell.angle_alpha   90.00
_cell.angle_beta   90.00
_cell.angle_gamma   90.00
#
_symmetry.space_group_name_H-M   'P 1'
#
loop_
_entity.id
_entity.type
_entity.pdbx_description
1 polymer ?
#
loop_
_entity_poly.entity_id
_entity_poly.type
_entity_poly.pdbx_seq_one_letter_code
_entity_poly.pdbx_strand_id
1 'polypeptide(L)'
;MPYLVSGTKEYGSSNLGRDNATVALRLAHKLLRDGYMDVRVCTPCGRVLQADELGELKPQESDMAKGQQRGNRETKKPKKDKAKVIAAAPSRKDAAWQPDFGPAKKK
;
A
#
# COMPACT_ATOMS: atom_id res chain seq x y z
N MET A 1 15.51 -14.81 -3.70
CA MET A 1 15.67 -14.42 -2.29
C MET A 1 15.57 -12.91 -2.21
N PRO A 2 14.66 -12.34 -1.39
CA PRO A 2 14.55 -10.90 -1.22
C PRO A 2 15.71 -10.35 -0.37
N TYR A 3 16.00 -9.05 -0.48
CA TYR A 3 16.85 -8.34 0.47
C TYR A 3 16.14 -8.30 1.82
N LEU A 4 16.86 -8.56 2.91
CA LEU A 4 16.31 -8.46 4.26
C LEU A 4 16.97 -7.30 4.99
N VAL A 5 16.18 -6.30 5.35
CA VAL A 5 16.62 -5.17 6.17
C VAL A 5 16.26 -5.47 7.62
N SER A 6 17.26 -5.41 8.49
CA SER A 6 17.11 -5.65 9.93
C SER A 6 17.62 -4.43 10.70
N GLY A 7 16.99 -4.10 11.81
CA GLY A 7 17.46 -3.07 12.74
C GLY A 7 16.96 -3.35 14.14
N THR A 8 17.73 -2.96 15.14
CA THR A 8 17.39 -3.11 16.56
C THR A 8 17.08 -1.74 17.15
N LYS A 9 16.14 -1.69 18.08
CA LYS A 9 15.85 -0.50 18.87
C LYS A 9 15.52 -0.95 20.29
N GLU A 10 15.46 0.01 21.19
CA GLU A 10 15.11 -0.16 22.60
C GLU A 10 13.79 -0.93 22.81
N TYR A 11 12.84 -0.75 21.88
CA TYR A 11 11.52 -1.39 21.91
C TYR A 11 11.44 -2.72 21.14
N GLY A 12 12.56 -3.20 20.57
CA GLY A 12 12.63 -4.47 19.85
C GLY A 12 13.33 -4.37 18.49
N SER A 13 13.32 -5.47 17.74
CA SER A 13 13.92 -5.56 16.42
C SER A 13 12.87 -5.48 15.30
N SER A 14 13.27 -4.95 14.16
CA SER A 14 12.44 -4.86 12.95
C SER A 14 13.14 -5.57 11.81
N ASN A 15 12.42 -6.47 11.13
CA ASN A 15 12.93 -7.25 10.01
C ASN A 15 11.95 -7.12 8.84
N LEU A 16 12.39 -6.57 7.72
CA LEU A 16 11.56 -6.32 6.55
C LEU A 16 12.24 -6.84 5.28
N GLY A 17 11.52 -7.70 4.56
CA GLY A 17 11.91 -8.16 3.24
C GLY A 17 11.62 -7.12 2.15
N ARG A 18 12.52 -6.99 1.18
CA ARG A 18 12.38 -6.10 0.03
C ARG A 18 12.96 -6.74 -1.23
N ASP A 19 12.21 -6.70 -2.32
CA ASP A 19 12.64 -7.31 -3.58
C ASP A 19 13.67 -6.47 -4.36
N ASN A 20 13.92 -5.23 -3.92
CA ASN A 20 14.77 -4.28 -4.62
C ASN A 20 15.84 -3.68 -3.69
N ALA A 21 17.10 -3.67 -4.15
CA ALA A 21 18.27 -3.14 -3.46
C ALA A 21 18.09 -1.66 -3.07
N THR A 22 17.64 -0.81 -3.99
CA THR A 22 17.45 0.62 -3.77
C THR A 22 16.43 0.89 -2.67
N VAL A 23 15.36 0.08 -2.63
CA VAL A 23 14.33 0.23 -1.60
C VAL A 23 14.81 -0.30 -0.25
N ALA A 24 15.62 -1.37 -0.26
CA ALA A 24 16.29 -1.87 0.95
C ALA A 24 17.23 -0.81 1.55
N LEU A 25 18.06 -0.17 0.73
CA LEU A 25 18.97 0.91 1.15
C LEU A 25 18.20 2.11 1.71
N ARG A 26 17.13 2.53 1.02
CA ARG A 26 16.29 3.64 1.48
C ARG A 26 15.63 3.33 2.82
N LEU A 27 15.20 2.09 3.03
CA LEU A 27 14.63 1.65 4.31
C LEU A 27 15.69 1.61 5.40
N ALA A 28 16.89 1.11 5.12
CA ALA A 28 17.99 1.09 6.08
C ALA A 28 18.35 2.51 6.56
N HIS A 29 18.46 3.48 5.63
CA HIS A 29 18.67 4.88 5.98
C HIS A 29 17.50 5.48 6.77
N LYS A 30 16.26 5.07 6.48
CA LYS A 30 15.09 5.49 7.26
C LYS A 30 15.19 4.98 8.70
N LEU A 31 15.52 3.70 8.89
CA LEU A 31 15.69 3.10 10.22
C LEU A 31 16.78 3.82 11.04
N LEU A 32 17.92 4.14 10.42
CA LEU A 32 18.97 4.93 11.06
C LEU A 32 18.45 6.30 11.56
N ARG A 33 17.64 6.98 10.73
CA ARG A 33 17.02 8.28 11.10
C ARG A 33 15.95 8.13 12.20
N ASP A 34 15.21 7.02 12.20
CA ASP A 34 14.22 6.68 13.22
C ASP A 34 14.89 6.24 14.55
N GLY A 35 16.22 6.21 14.62
CA GLY A 35 16.97 5.84 15.84
C GLY A 35 17.06 4.34 16.08
N TYR A 36 16.98 3.53 15.02
CA TYR A 36 17.35 2.13 15.09
C TYR A 36 18.88 2.00 15.06
N MET A 37 19.38 1.17 15.97
CA MET A 37 20.77 0.75 16.08
C MET A 37 20.97 -0.57 15.30
N ASP A 38 22.23 -0.95 15.02
CA ASP A 38 22.60 -2.19 14.32
C ASP A 38 21.84 -2.46 13.01
N VAL A 39 21.61 -1.42 12.20
CA VAL A 39 20.94 -1.57 10.91
C VAL A 39 21.83 -2.36 9.95
N ARG A 40 21.29 -3.47 9.44
CA ARG A 40 21.97 -4.41 8.53
C ARG A 40 21.09 -4.78 7.35
N VAL A 41 21.69 -4.92 6.17
CA VAL A 41 21.03 -5.35 4.95
C VAL A 41 21.63 -6.68 4.50
N CYS A 42 20.86 -7.75 4.59
CA CYS A 42 21.20 -9.03 3.98
C CYS A 42 20.79 -9.01 2.51
N THR A 43 21.75 -9.25 1.64
CA THR A 43 21.55 -9.36 0.20
C THR A 43 21.09 -10.76 -0.19
N PRO A 44 20.46 -10.94 -1.36
CA PRO A 44 20.10 -12.25 -1.89
C PRO A 44 21.28 -13.21 -2.03
N CYS A 45 22.50 -12.68 -2.14
CA CYS A 45 23.75 -13.45 -2.21
C CYS A 45 24.24 -13.93 -0.83
N GLY A 46 23.49 -13.69 0.25
CA GLY A 46 23.90 -14.04 1.61
C GLY A 46 24.95 -13.12 2.23
N ARG A 47 25.38 -12.07 1.51
CA ARG A 47 26.23 -11.02 2.08
C ARG A 47 25.39 -10.11 2.97
N VAL A 48 25.84 -9.89 4.20
CA VAL A 48 25.24 -8.94 5.14
C VAL A 48 26.11 -7.71 5.17
N LEU A 49 25.51 -6.55 4.87
CA LEU A 49 26.16 -5.25 4.87
C LEU A 49 25.70 -4.45 6.07
N GLN A 50 26.64 -3.88 6.82
CA GLN A 50 26.36 -2.95 7.89
C GLN A 50 26.10 -1.54 7.33
N ALA A 51 25.60 -0.63 8.18
CA ALA A 51 25.29 0.75 7.83
C ALA A 51 26.44 1.48 7.11
N ASP A 52 27.69 1.23 7.51
CA ASP A 52 28.89 1.84 6.92
C ASP A 52 29.18 1.29 5.51
N GLU A 53 28.89 0.01 5.30
CA GLU A 53 29.15 -0.71 4.05
C GLU A 53 27.99 -0.57 3.03
N LEU A 54 26.88 0.07 3.40
CA LEU A 54 25.75 0.30 2.50
C LEU A 54 26.14 1.14 1.26
N GLY A 55 27.17 1.96 1.38
CA GLY A 55 27.72 2.73 0.25
C GLY A 55 28.44 1.87 -0.79
N GLU A 56 28.94 0.70 -0.41
CA GLU A 56 29.63 -0.25 -1.30
C GLU A 56 28.63 -1.07 -2.12
N LEU A 57 27.39 -1.20 -1.62
CA LEU A 57 26.25 -1.74 -2.34
C LEU A 57 25.87 -0.76 -3.45
N LYS A 58 26.68 -0.66 -4.51
CA LYS A 58 26.31 0.10 -5.70
C LYS A 58 24.97 -0.44 -6.15
N PRO A 59 23.87 0.35 -6.10
CA PRO A 59 22.70 0.00 -6.86
C PRO A 59 23.23 -0.08 -8.28
N GLN A 60 23.21 -1.27 -8.87
CA GLN A 60 23.63 -1.42 -10.25
C GLN A 60 22.65 -0.55 -11.04
N GLU A 61 23.08 0.69 -11.32
CA GLU A 61 22.39 1.69 -12.10
C GLU A 61 22.55 1.25 -13.55
N SER A 62 21.91 0.16 -13.88
CA SER A 62 21.78 -0.37 -15.22
C SER A 62 20.30 -0.60 -15.42
N ASP A 63 19.65 0.39 -16.03
CA ASP A 63 18.34 0.24 -16.67
C ASP A 63 17.14 -0.03 -15.75
N MET A 64 16.76 0.96 -14.93
CA MET A 64 15.33 1.13 -14.59
C MET A 64 14.89 2.50 -15.07
N ALA A 65 14.52 2.52 -16.36
CA ALA A 65 13.83 3.64 -16.97
C ALA A 65 12.70 4.13 -16.06
N LYS A 66 12.66 5.45 -15.94
CA LYS A 66 11.60 6.26 -15.31
C LYS A 66 10.22 5.62 -15.47
N GLY A 67 9.61 5.22 -14.36
CA GLY A 67 8.16 5.02 -14.30
C GLY A 67 7.72 4.01 -13.26
N GLN A 68 7.03 4.48 -12.21
CA GLN A 68 5.59 4.20 -12.05
C GLN A 68 5.06 4.76 -10.72
N GLN A 69 4.41 5.91 -10.87
CA GLN A 69 3.09 6.26 -10.34
C GLN A 69 2.88 6.24 -8.82
N ARG A 70 2.95 7.43 -8.22
CA ARG A 70 2.24 7.74 -6.97
C ARG A 70 0.74 7.70 -7.27
N GLY A 71 0.08 6.58 -6.98
CA GLY A 71 -1.36 6.44 -7.07
C GLY A 71 -1.96 6.27 -5.67
N ASN A 72 -2.44 7.36 -5.11
CA ASN A 72 -3.23 7.36 -3.88
C ASN A 72 -4.65 6.86 -4.24
N ARG A 73 -5.15 5.75 -3.67
CA ARG A 73 -6.61 5.46 -3.59
C ARG A 73 -6.96 4.35 -2.59
N GLU A 74 -7.27 4.80 -1.39
CA GLU A 74 -8.53 4.55 -0.66
C GLU A 74 -9.31 3.26 -0.95
N THR A 75 -9.51 2.49 0.13
CA THR A 75 -10.76 1.88 0.58
C THR A 75 -11.61 1.09 -0.44
N LYS A 76 -11.58 -0.23 -0.24
CA LYS A 76 -12.71 -1.18 -0.33
C LYS A 76 -13.28 -1.48 -1.73
N LYS A 77 -13.17 -2.77 -2.10
CA LYS A 77 -13.94 -3.43 -3.17
C LYS A 77 -15.40 -2.96 -3.20
N PRO A 78 -15.98 -2.92 -4.41
CA PRO A 78 -17.20 -3.67 -4.62
C PRO A 78 -17.02 -4.71 -5.72
N LYS A 79 -17.57 -5.88 -5.41
CA LYS A 79 -17.62 -7.09 -6.19
C LYS A 79 -18.64 -6.89 -7.32
N LYS A 80 -18.23 -7.28 -8.53
CA LYS A 80 -19.06 -7.80 -9.64
C LYS A 80 -20.56 -7.84 -9.35
N ASP A 81 -21.34 -7.05 -10.10
CA ASP A 81 -22.56 -7.58 -10.70
C ASP A 81 -22.84 -6.91 -12.06
N LYS A 82 -23.14 -7.75 -13.05
CA LYS A 82 -23.53 -7.36 -14.41
C LYS A 82 -25.01 -7.72 -14.55
N ALA A 83 -25.86 -6.78 -14.96
CA ALA A 83 -27.00 -7.00 -15.87
C ALA A 83 -27.72 -5.66 -16.08
N LYS A 84 -27.71 -5.09 -17.29
CA LYS A 84 -28.65 -5.29 -18.42
C LYS A 84 -30.05 -4.71 -18.17
N VAL A 85 -30.41 -3.72 -19.02
CA VAL A 85 -31.71 -3.59 -19.73
C VAL A 85 -32.86 -3.16 -18.77
N ILE A 86 -33.69 -2.13 -18.99
CA ILE A 86 -34.63 -1.83 -20.10
C ILE A 86 -35.02 -0.34 -20.02
N ALA A 87 -35.38 0.23 -21.17
CA ALA A 87 -35.97 1.54 -21.39
C ALA A 87 -37.26 1.84 -20.60
N ALA A 88 -37.39 3.06 -20.09
CA ALA A 88 -38.61 3.89 -20.05
C ALA A 88 -38.33 5.16 -19.22
N ALA A 89 -38.58 6.34 -19.78
CA ALA A 89 -38.61 7.58 -19.00
C ALA A 89 -39.97 7.75 -18.32
N PRO A 90 -40.02 8.20 -17.07
CA PRO A 90 -41.15 9.01 -16.61
C PRO A 90 -40.64 10.29 -15.95
N SER A 91 -40.84 11.42 -16.64
CA SER A 91 -40.80 12.74 -15.99
C SER A 91 -42.05 12.92 -15.12
N ARG A 92 -41.90 13.46 -13.91
CA ARG A 92 -42.77 14.44 -13.21
C ARG A 92 -42.31 14.53 -11.76
N LYS A 93 -41.71 15.67 -11.39
CA LYS A 93 -42.31 16.78 -10.62
C LYS A 93 -42.51 16.45 -9.13
N ASP A 94 -41.67 17.11 -8.34
CA ASP A 94 -42.00 18.05 -7.26
C ASP A 94 -42.82 17.60 -6.03
N ALA A 95 -42.25 17.99 -4.89
CA ALA A 95 -42.85 18.33 -3.61
C ALA A 95 -43.39 17.24 -2.67
N ALA A 96 -43.17 17.58 -1.39
CA ALA A 96 -43.86 17.15 -0.17
C ALA A 96 -43.41 15.85 0.51
N TRP A 97 -42.38 16.03 1.35
CA TRP A 97 -42.34 15.69 2.78
C TRP A 97 -43.53 14.84 3.30
N GLN A 98 -43.21 13.63 3.80
CA GLN A 98 -44.10 12.59 4.35
C GLN A 98 -44.75 12.97 5.71
N PRO A 99 -45.48 12.09 6.43
CA PRO A 99 -46.33 10.91 6.11
C PRO A 99 -47.74 11.00 6.77
N ASP A 100 -48.68 10.10 6.44
CA ASP A 100 -49.69 9.66 7.43
C ASP A 100 -50.17 8.23 7.16
N PHE A 101 -50.29 7.43 8.23
CA PHE A 101 -50.56 6.00 8.20
C PHE A 101 -52.07 5.71 8.24
N GLY A 102 -52.55 5.01 7.19
CA GLY A 102 -53.79 4.22 7.20
C GLY A 102 -55.08 4.99 6.91
N PRO A 103 -56.18 4.34 6.51
CA PRO A 103 -56.50 2.94 6.77
C PRO A 103 -56.82 2.12 5.50
N ALA A 104 -57.14 0.84 5.70
CA ALA A 104 -57.58 -0.19 4.75
C ALA A 104 -56.45 -1.13 4.28
N LYS A 105 -56.56 -2.44 4.49
CA LYS A 105 -57.70 -3.26 4.07
C LYS A 105 -57.87 -4.53 4.91
N LYS A 106 -59.15 -4.83 5.21
CA LYS A 106 -59.86 -6.11 5.02
C LYS A 106 -59.24 -7.40 5.57
N LYS A 107 -59.94 -7.99 6.54
CA LYS A 107 -60.84 -9.12 6.27
C LYS A 107 -62.17 -8.88 6.96
#